data_AF-A0A1B1AYU9-F1
#
_entry.id   AF-A0A1B1AYU9-F1
#
_cell.length_a   1.000
_cell.length_b   1.000
_cell.length_c   1.000
_cell.angle_alpha   90.00
_cell.angle_beta   90.00
_cell.angle_gamma   90.00
#
_symmetry.space_group_name_H-M   'P 1'
#
loop_
_entity.id
_entity.type
_entity.pdbx_description
1 polymer ?
#
loop_
_entity_poly.entity_id
_entity_poly.type
_entity_poly.pdbx_seq_one_letter_code
_entity_poly.pdbx_strand_id
1 'polypeptide(L)'
;MRQLGRWFATHGEHPNAVRFGILLLGMAGTGDDCDVLKTLGVFWAFSTEACEALLRSQADPSQALFELARQAEGWARVDAVRRLEGASDPEIKRWLIRESCTGDVLDSYFALTAARVGDLAGALAGEKLDEETLDGTGRLLEALTDVDGPGPALASYDDAVRALDGYLFHATARGITLRRLWNLLSIDRFLHDPCMSTLCREHHEWRRIRDRFTAVVTDPASRDVVLAGLADKELTTFRLAAWAARRMNVPARPALLRRVESEPQDSTIWFLLIDDCPSEGISVVVEAAVRLLPLQDLRTGPTTELGLGREFDVDRILDIIVSRLDEHPGHGWELIETALNNRTSRNRRMALKALKGWPTEFVPSAARRILLAAAAREPDPEIGSEMAQEARRL
;
A
#
# COMPACT_ATOMS: atom_id res chain seq x y z
N MET A 1 -37.91 -20.71 10.25
CA MET A 1 -36.46 -20.51 10.06
C MET A 1 -36.14 -19.09 9.60
N ARG A 2 -36.67 -18.63 8.46
CA ARG A 2 -36.49 -17.26 7.94
C ARG A 2 -36.72 -16.13 8.96
N GLN A 3 -37.88 -16.11 9.64
CA GLN A 3 -38.19 -15.07 10.65
C GLN A 3 -37.16 -15.02 11.79
N LEU A 4 -36.70 -16.19 12.26
CA LEU A 4 -35.67 -16.28 13.29
C LEU A 4 -34.32 -15.77 12.78
N GLY A 5 -33.96 -16.12 11.54
CA GLY A 5 -32.77 -15.60 10.87
C GLY A 5 -32.77 -14.08 10.77
N ARG A 6 -33.88 -13.50 10.30
CA ARG A 6 -34.06 -12.04 10.22
C ARG A 6 -33.96 -11.38 11.59
N TRP A 7 -34.58 -11.97 12.62
CA TRP A 7 -34.52 -11.43 13.98
C TRP A 7 -33.08 -11.38 14.50
N PHE A 8 -32.34 -12.48 14.45
CA PHE A 8 -30.94 -12.52 14.89
C PHE A 8 -30.02 -11.60 14.07
N ALA A 9 -30.22 -11.53 12.75
CA ALA A 9 -29.44 -10.67 11.87
C ALA A 9 -29.62 -9.18 12.18
N THR A 10 -30.78 -8.77 12.70
CA THR A 10 -31.14 -7.35 12.91
C THR A 10 -31.18 -6.91 14.37
N HIS A 11 -31.26 -7.85 15.32
CA HIS A 11 -31.37 -7.56 16.75
C HIS A 11 -30.27 -8.23 17.58
N GLY A 12 -29.38 -9.02 16.97
CA GLY A 12 -28.29 -9.69 17.69
C GLY A 12 -27.28 -8.70 18.26
N GLU A 13 -27.10 -8.70 19.58
CA GLU A 13 -26.11 -7.84 20.26
C GLU A 13 -24.70 -8.44 20.26
N HIS A 14 -24.57 -9.73 19.95
CA HIS A 14 -23.30 -10.44 19.86
C HIS A 14 -22.99 -10.79 18.38
N PRO A 15 -21.74 -10.59 17.88
CA PRO A 15 -21.39 -10.86 16.48
C PRO A 15 -21.76 -12.27 16.00
N ASN A 16 -21.56 -13.29 16.85
CA ASN A 16 -21.95 -14.66 16.52
C ASN A 16 -23.46 -14.87 16.38
N ALA A 17 -24.30 -14.09 17.09
CA ALA A 17 -25.75 -14.14 16.92
C ALA A 17 -26.14 -13.55 15.56
N VAL A 18 -25.52 -12.43 15.16
CA VAL A 18 -25.71 -11.84 13.83
C VAL A 18 -25.29 -12.82 12.73
N ARG A 19 -24.10 -13.42 12.83
CA ARG A 19 -23.63 -14.47 11.88
C ARG A 19 -24.60 -15.64 11.80
N PHE A 20 -25.10 -16.11 12.94
CA PHE A 20 -26.12 -17.16 12.96
C PHE A 20 -27.38 -16.74 12.21
N GLY A 21 -27.83 -15.50 12.40
CA GLY A 21 -28.94 -14.90 11.64
C GLY A 21 -28.69 -14.91 10.13
N ILE A 22 -27.52 -14.46 9.70
CA ILE A 22 -27.09 -14.45 8.29
C ILE A 22 -27.09 -15.87 7.70
N LEU A 23 -26.54 -16.85 8.42
CA LEU A 23 -26.52 -18.25 7.98
C LEU A 23 -27.95 -18.82 7.81
N LEU A 24 -28.86 -18.51 8.74
CA LEU A 24 -30.26 -18.91 8.62
C LEU A 24 -30.96 -18.26 7.42
N LEU A 25 -30.64 -17.00 7.12
CA LEU A 25 -31.12 -16.32 5.92
C LEU A 25 -30.50 -16.92 4.64
N GLY A 26 -29.26 -17.37 4.66
CA GLY A 26 -28.67 -18.09 3.54
C GLY A 26 -29.37 -19.42 3.22
N MET A 27 -29.95 -20.09 4.22
CA MET A 27 -30.65 -21.37 4.03
C MET A 27 -32.15 -21.22 3.70
N ALA A 28 -32.81 -20.18 4.21
CA ALA A 28 -34.27 -20.06 4.15
C ALA A 28 -34.78 -18.65 3.78
N GLY A 29 -33.87 -17.73 3.43
CA GLY A 29 -34.18 -16.37 3.02
C GLY A 29 -34.77 -16.27 1.63
N THR A 30 -35.22 -15.07 1.29
CA THR A 30 -35.82 -14.73 -0.01
C THR A 30 -35.31 -13.36 -0.47
N GLY A 31 -35.82 -12.86 -1.61
CA GLY A 31 -35.52 -11.52 -2.11
C GLY A 31 -35.74 -10.40 -1.08
N ASP A 32 -36.76 -10.49 -0.23
CA ASP A 32 -37.06 -9.48 0.82
C ASP A 32 -35.97 -9.33 1.90
N ASP A 33 -35.02 -10.28 1.95
CA ASP A 33 -33.93 -10.29 2.92
C ASP A 33 -32.61 -9.79 2.30
N CYS A 34 -32.60 -9.49 0.99
CA CYS A 34 -31.43 -9.02 0.25
C CYS A 34 -30.84 -7.74 0.87
N ASP A 35 -31.68 -6.75 1.20
CA ASP A 35 -31.20 -5.49 1.76
C ASP A 35 -30.58 -5.66 3.16
N VAL A 36 -31.10 -6.58 3.97
CA VAL A 36 -30.50 -6.92 5.27
C VAL A 36 -29.12 -7.54 5.06
N LEU A 37 -29.01 -8.49 4.13
CA LEU A 37 -27.75 -9.15 3.82
C LEU A 37 -26.71 -8.18 3.24
N LYS A 38 -27.10 -7.29 2.31
CA LYS A 38 -26.21 -6.24 1.78
C LYS A 38 -25.77 -5.27 2.88
N THR A 39 -26.69 -4.80 3.73
CA THR A 39 -26.38 -3.89 4.84
C THR A 39 -25.34 -4.50 5.79
N LEU A 40 -25.53 -5.75 6.19
CA LEU A 40 -24.57 -6.46 7.04
C LEU A 40 -23.26 -6.75 6.31
N GLY A 41 -23.34 -7.07 5.02
CA GLY A 41 -22.20 -7.44 4.19
C GLY A 41 -21.20 -6.32 3.93
N VAL A 42 -21.59 -5.05 4.09
CA VAL A 42 -20.65 -3.91 4.00
C VAL A 42 -19.65 -3.93 5.17
N PHE A 43 -20.00 -4.54 6.31
CA PHE A 43 -19.09 -4.69 7.43
C PHE A 43 -18.20 -5.92 7.24
N TRP A 44 -16.88 -5.70 7.21
CA TRP A 44 -15.89 -6.77 7.01
C TRP A 44 -16.03 -7.96 7.99
N ALA A 45 -16.60 -7.73 9.18
CA ALA A 45 -16.80 -8.79 10.18
C ALA A 45 -17.87 -9.83 9.79
N PHE A 46 -18.72 -9.51 8.80
CA PHE A 46 -19.86 -10.31 8.35
C PHE A 46 -19.90 -10.50 6.82
N SER A 47 -18.99 -9.87 6.07
CA SER A 47 -19.01 -9.84 4.61
C SER A 47 -18.95 -11.23 3.98
N THR A 48 -18.13 -12.12 4.53
CA THR A 48 -17.99 -13.49 4.05
C THR A 48 -19.32 -14.25 4.14
N GLU A 49 -19.95 -14.27 5.32
CA GLU A 49 -21.22 -14.98 5.52
C GLU A 49 -22.36 -14.31 4.76
N ALA A 50 -22.38 -12.97 4.69
CA ALA A 50 -23.39 -12.22 3.95
C ALA A 50 -23.33 -12.53 2.45
N CYS A 51 -22.13 -12.56 1.86
CA CYS A 51 -21.98 -12.91 0.45
C CYS A 51 -22.39 -14.37 0.18
N GLU A 52 -22.06 -15.31 1.07
CA GLU A 52 -22.55 -16.69 0.96
C GLU A 52 -24.07 -16.79 1.05
N ALA A 53 -24.69 -16.02 1.94
CA ALA A 53 -26.13 -15.99 2.07
C ALA A 53 -26.79 -15.40 0.81
N LEU A 54 -26.21 -14.36 0.22
CA LEU A 54 -26.67 -13.80 -1.06
C LEU A 54 -26.59 -14.84 -2.18
N LEU A 55 -25.47 -15.56 -2.29
CA LEU A 55 -25.29 -16.66 -3.26
C LEU A 55 -26.36 -17.75 -3.18
N ARG A 56 -26.79 -18.10 -1.96
CA ARG A 56 -27.71 -19.22 -1.72
C ARG A 56 -29.18 -18.85 -1.79
N SER A 57 -29.53 -17.60 -1.47
CA SER A 57 -30.93 -17.19 -1.23
C SER A 57 -31.54 -16.29 -2.30
N GLN A 58 -30.72 -15.65 -3.14
CA GLN A 58 -31.20 -14.68 -4.12
C GLN A 58 -31.48 -15.33 -5.48
N ALA A 59 -32.51 -14.82 -6.17
CA ALA A 59 -32.83 -15.27 -7.53
C ALA A 59 -31.78 -14.81 -8.55
N ASP A 60 -31.20 -13.62 -8.32
CA ASP A 60 -30.05 -13.09 -9.06
C ASP A 60 -28.91 -12.76 -8.08
N PRO A 61 -28.09 -13.76 -7.71
CA PRO A 61 -26.99 -13.54 -6.80
C PRO A 61 -25.91 -12.59 -7.34
N SER A 62 -25.65 -12.64 -8.65
CA SER A 62 -24.64 -11.80 -9.30
C SER A 62 -24.99 -10.33 -9.13
N GLN A 63 -26.25 -9.96 -9.37
CA GLN A 63 -26.71 -8.59 -9.17
C GLN A 63 -26.63 -8.16 -7.70
N ALA A 64 -27.04 -9.02 -6.76
CA ALA A 64 -26.99 -8.69 -5.34
C ALA A 64 -25.56 -8.50 -4.81
N LEU A 65 -24.62 -9.35 -5.26
CA LEU A 65 -23.20 -9.22 -4.95
C LEU A 65 -22.57 -7.99 -5.61
N PHE A 66 -23.00 -7.66 -6.82
CA PHE A 66 -22.54 -6.45 -7.52
C PHE A 66 -22.96 -5.18 -6.77
N GLU A 67 -24.22 -5.09 -6.34
CA GLU A 67 -24.70 -3.99 -5.52
C GLU A 67 -23.94 -3.87 -4.19
N LEU A 68 -23.63 -5.01 -3.55
CA LEU A 68 -22.79 -5.02 -2.36
C LEU A 68 -21.36 -4.56 -2.66
N ALA A 69 -20.74 -5.07 -3.72
CA ALA A 69 -19.37 -4.73 -4.11
C ALA A 69 -19.19 -3.23 -4.38
N ARG A 70 -20.21 -2.57 -4.94
CA ARG A 70 -20.23 -1.12 -5.17
C ARG A 70 -20.28 -0.29 -3.89
N GLN A 71 -20.89 -0.82 -2.84
CA GLN A 71 -21.06 -0.14 -1.55
C GLN A 71 -19.96 -0.48 -0.56
N ALA A 72 -19.29 -1.61 -0.76
CA ALA A 72 -18.28 -2.14 0.14
C ALA A 72 -16.88 -1.58 -0.14
N GLU A 73 -16.06 -1.55 0.91
CA GLU A 73 -14.65 -1.20 0.90
C GLU A 73 -13.83 -2.29 1.60
N GLY A 74 -12.52 -2.30 1.34
CA GLY A 74 -11.57 -3.25 1.92
C GLY A 74 -12.01 -4.72 1.78
N TRP A 75 -11.90 -5.48 2.86
CA TRP A 75 -12.22 -6.91 2.87
C TRP A 75 -13.65 -7.25 2.42
N ALA A 76 -14.62 -6.37 2.68
CA ALA A 76 -15.99 -6.60 2.24
C ALA A 76 -16.12 -6.54 0.71
N ARG A 77 -15.37 -5.65 0.04
CA ARG A 77 -15.27 -5.62 -1.43
C ARG A 77 -14.57 -6.86 -1.96
N VAL A 78 -13.48 -7.28 -1.33
CA VAL A 78 -12.76 -8.51 -1.70
C VAL A 78 -13.72 -9.70 -1.69
N ASP A 79 -14.50 -9.85 -0.62
CA ASP A 79 -15.47 -10.94 -0.48
C ASP A 79 -16.54 -10.95 -1.57
N ALA A 80 -17.08 -9.78 -1.91
CA ALA A 80 -18.13 -9.64 -2.90
C ALA A 80 -17.60 -9.89 -4.32
N VAL A 81 -16.49 -9.24 -4.72
CA VAL A 81 -15.95 -9.34 -6.07
C VAL A 81 -15.46 -10.75 -6.41
N ARG A 82 -14.81 -11.45 -5.47
CA ARG A 82 -14.38 -12.84 -5.68
C ARG A 82 -15.55 -13.80 -5.96
N ARG A 83 -16.76 -13.44 -5.52
CA ARG A 83 -17.97 -14.24 -5.70
C ARG A 83 -18.77 -13.84 -6.95
N LEU A 84 -18.31 -12.85 -7.71
CA LEU A 84 -18.81 -12.53 -9.05
C LEU A 84 -18.20 -13.45 -10.13
N GLU A 85 -17.40 -14.45 -9.76
CA GLU A 85 -16.89 -15.46 -10.69
C GLU A 85 -18.03 -16.10 -11.48
N GLY A 86 -17.94 -16.07 -12.81
CA GLY A 86 -18.99 -16.59 -13.71
C GLY A 86 -20.11 -15.60 -14.03
N ALA A 87 -20.10 -14.37 -13.49
CA ALA A 87 -21.05 -13.35 -13.88
C ALA A 87 -20.92 -12.99 -15.38
N SER A 88 -22.04 -12.91 -16.08
CA SER A 88 -22.10 -12.62 -17.52
C SER A 88 -22.73 -11.27 -17.84
N ASP A 89 -23.31 -10.60 -16.85
CA ASP A 89 -24.01 -9.33 -17.00
C ASP A 89 -23.05 -8.22 -17.52
N PRO A 90 -23.38 -7.54 -18.64
CA PRO A 90 -22.52 -6.51 -19.21
C PRO A 90 -22.25 -5.30 -18.30
N GLU A 91 -23.17 -4.93 -17.41
CA GLU A 91 -22.97 -3.86 -16.43
C GLU A 91 -21.91 -4.28 -15.40
N ILE A 92 -22.04 -5.49 -14.85
CA ILE A 92 -21.06 -6.04 -13.90
C ILE A 92 -19.67 -6.09 -14.55
N LYS A 93 -19.58 -6.60 -15.78
CA LYS A 93 -18.30 -6.69 -16.51
C LYS A 93 -17.65 -5.32 -16.68
N ARG A 94 -18.41 -4.32 -17.12
CA ARG A 94 -17.90 -2.94 -17.29
C ARG A 94 -17.43 -2.35 -15.98
N TRP A 95 -18.19 -2.51 -14.90
CA TRP A 95 -17.80 -1.99 -13.59
C TRP A 95 -16.53 -2.67 -13.07
N LEU A 96 -16.37 -3.98 -13.26
CA LEU A 96 -15.18 -4.70 -12.83
C LEU A 96 -13.89 -4.14 -13.42
N ILE A 97 -13.87 -3.82 -14.73
CA ILE A 97 -12.67 -3.27 -15.37
C ILE A 97 -12.47 -1.76 -15.14
N ARG A 98 -13.55 -1.03 -14.84
CA ARG A 98 -13.53 0.44 -14.75
C ARG A 98 -13.31 0.94 -13.32
N GLU A 99 -13.97 0.31 -12.35
CA GLU A 99 -14.20 0.89 -11.02
C GLU A 99 -13.85 -0.04 -9.85
N SER A 100 -13.76 -1.37 -10.06
CA SER A 100 -13.58 -2.30 -8.93
C SER A 100 -12.30 -2.04 -8.14
N CYS A 101 -11.19 -1.78 -8.85
CA CYS A 101 -9.91 -1.42 -8.25
C CYS A 101 -9.82 0.10 -8.02
N THR A 102 -9.52 0.47 -6.78
CA THR A 102 -9.34 1.86 -6.33
C THR A 102 -7.88 2.23 -6.11
N GLY A 103 -6.96 1.29 -6.31
CA GLY A 103 -5.55 1.43 -5.94
C GLY A 103 -5.30 1.10 -4.46
N ASP A 104 -6.18 0.33 -3.83
CA ASP A 104 -6.00 -0.18 -2.48
C ASP A 104 -5.15 -1.45 -2.52
N VAL A 105 -4.37 -1.73 -1.46
CA VAL A 105 -3.54 -2.93 -1.38
C VAL A 105 -4.36 -4.22 -1.46
N LEU A 106 -5.62 -4.18 -1.02
CA LEU A 106 -6.52 -5.33 -1.05
C LEU A 106 -7.05 -5.65 -2.46
N ASP A 107 -6.87 -4.75 -3.44
CA ASP A 107 -7.29 -4.99 -4.82
C ASP A 107 -6.63 -6.25 -5.42
N SER A 108 -5.39 -6.55 -5.02
CA SER A 108 -4.66 -7.73 -5.51
C SER A 108 -5.37 -9.06 -5.20
N TYR A 109 -6.21 -9.10 -4.16
CA TYR A 109 -6.93 -10.32 -3.77
C TYR A 109 -8.07 -10.70 -4.71
N PHE A 110 -8.58 -9.76 -5.51
CA PHE A 110 -9.69 -10.01 -6.43
C PHE A 110 -9.41 -9.56 -7.86
N ALA A 111 -8.30 -8.87 -8.12
CA ALA A 111 -7.94 -8.34 -9.44
C ALA A 111 -7.99 -9.40 -10.55
N LEU A 112 -7.57 -10.64 -10.29
CA LEU A 112 -7.64 -11.69 -11.31
C LEU A 112 -9.09 -12.05 -11.68
N THR A 113 -9.98 -12.16 -10.67
CA THR A 113 -11.41 -12.39 -10.91
C THR A 113 -12.00 -11.22 -11.69
N ALA A 114 -11.69 -9.97 -11.32
CA ALA A 114 -12.16 -8.79 -12.05
C ALA A 114 -11.67 -8.77 -13.50
N ALA A 115 -10.41 -9.09 -13.76
CA ALA A 115 -9.83 -9.14 -15.10
C ALA A 115 -10.45 -10.23 -15.98
N ARG A 116 -10.70 -11.41 -15.42
CA ARG A 116 -11.32 -12.55 -16.13
C ARG A 116 -12.80 -12.31 -16.42
N VAL A 117 -13.57 -12.03 -15.38
CA VAL A 117 -15.03 -11.84 -15.49
C VAL A 117 -15.34 -10.61 -16.34
N GLY A 118 -14.59 -9.51 -16.13
CA GLY A 118 -14.74 -8.27 -16.86
C GLY A 118 -14.25 -8.29 -18.31
N ASP A 119 -13.63 -9.38 -18.77
CA ASP A 119 -12.99 -9.50 -20.09
C ASP A 119 -12.03 -8.33 -20.39
N LEU A 120 -11.04 -8.16 -19.50
CA LEU A 120 -10.07 -7.06 -19.58
C LEU A 120 -9.37 -6.98 -20.94
N ALA A 121 -8.90 -8.12 -21.46
CA ALA A 121 -8.25 -8.18 -22.76
C ALA A 121 -9.21 -7.86 -23.91
N GLY A 122 -10.47 -8.30 -23.86
CA GLY A 122 -11.48 -7.93 -24.85
C GLY A 122 -11.79 -6.43 -24.84
N ALA A 123 -11.90 -5.83 -23.65
CA ALA A 123 -12.10 -4.39 -23.50
C ALA A 123 -10.92 -3.57 -24.06
N LEU A 124 -9.68 -4.01 -23.79
CA LEU A 124 -8.45 -3.37 -24.27
C LEU A 124 -8.13 -3.65 -25.75
N ALA A 125 -8.82 -4.60 -26.37
CA ALA A 125 -8.69 -4.88 -27.81
C ALA A 125 -9.55 -3.95 -28.68
N GLY A 126 -10.45 -3.17 -28.09
CA GLY A 126 -11.29 -2.22 -28.82
C GLY A 126 -10.49 -1.07 -29.44
N GLU A 127 -10.94 -0.54 -30.58
CA GLU A 127 -10.26 0.59 -31.24
C GLU A 127 -10.26 1.87 -30.38
N LYS A 128 -11.33 2.06 -29.60
CA LYS A 128 -11.54 3.22 -28.74
C LYS A 128 -11.88 2.78 -27.32
N LEU A 129 -11.19 3.42 -26.38
CA LEU A 129 -11.43 3.31 -24.95
C LEU A 129 -11.64 4.72 -24.41
N ASP A 130 -12.66 4.91 -23.56
CA ASP A 130 -12.83 6.16 -22.84
C ASP A 130 -11.81 6.27 -21.69
N GLU A 131 -11.61 7.50 -21.23
CA GLU A 131 -10.55 7.84 -20.28
C GLU A 131 -10.71 7.12 -18.93
N GLU A 132 -11.93 7.03 -18.44
CA GLU A 132 -12.21 6.43 -17.14
C GLU A 132 -12.00 4.91 -17.18
N THR A 133 -12.37 4.26 -18.29
CA THR A 133 -12.06 2.84 -18.49
C THR A 133 -10.54 2.62 -18.63
N LEU A 134 -9.82 3.49 -19.32
CA LEU A 134 -8.36 3.39 -19.41
C LEU A 134 -7.69 3.49 -18.04
N ASP A 135 -8.12 4.45 -17.21
CA ASP A 135 -7.60 4.60 -15.85
C ASP A 135 -7.95 3.40 -14.96
N GLY A 136 -9.17 2.87 -15.09
CA GLY A 136 -9.63 1.65 -14.39
C GLY A 136 -8.80 0.42 -14.75
N THR A 137 -8.63 0.14 -16.04
CA THR A 137 -7.79 -0.97 -16.51
C THR A 137 -6.34 -0.83 -16.06
N GLY A 138 -5.81 0.39 -15.97
CA GLY A 138 -4.49 0.65 -15.44
C GLY A 138 -4.33 0.28 -13.97
N ARG A 139 -5.31 0.65 -13.12
CA ARG A 139 -5.34 0.24 -11.70
C ARG A 139 -5.47 -1.28 -11.55
N LEU A 140 -6.32 -1.89 -12.37
CA LEU A 140 -6.52 -3.34 -12.36
C LEU A 140 -5.24 -4.10 -12.77
N LEU A 141 -4.55 -3.64 -13.81
CA LEU A 141 -3.27 -4.22 -14.22
C LEU A 141 -2.19 -3.98 -13.16
N GLU A 142 -2.13 -2.81 -12.54
CA GLU A 142 -1.24 -2.53 -11.41
C GLU A 142 -1.47 -3.50 -10.25
N ALA A 143 -2.72 -3.76 -9.88
CA ALA A 143 -3.06 -4.70 -8.81
C ALA A 143 -2.62 -6.15 -9.11
N LEU A 144 -2.49 -6.52 -10.39
CA LEU A 144 -1.97 -7.81 -10.82
C LEU A 144 -0.43 -7.89 -10.87
N THR A 145 0.29 -6.81 -10.54
CA THR A 145 1.78 -6.80 -10.53
C THR A 145 2.39 -7.27 -9.19
N ASP A 146 1.57 -7.52 -8.18
CA ASP A 146 2.04 -7.92 -6.85
C ASP A 146 2.40 -9.42 -6.80
N VAL A 147 3.70 -9.72 -6.88
CA VAL A 147 4.24 -11.09 -6.89
C VAL A 147 4.37 -11.71 -5.50
N ASP A 148 4.59 -10.87 -4.49
CA ASP A 148 4.67 -11.28 -3.09
C ASP A 148 3.28 -11.23 -2.42
N GLY A 149 2.31 -10.67 -3.14
CA GLY A 149 0.93 -10.60 -2.75
C GLY A 149 0.28 -11.99 -2.62
N PRO A 150 -0.77 -12.11 -1.80
CA PRO A 150 -1.52 -13.35 -1.62
C PRO A 150 -2.45 -13.65 -2.80
N GLY A 151 -2.65 -12.69 -3.70
CA GLY A 151 -3.44 -12.83 -4.92
C GLY A 151 -2.61 -13.35 -6.10
N PRO A 152 -3.24 -13.97 -7.11
CA PRO A 152 -2.53 -14.38 -8.33
C PRO A 152 -2.04 -13.17 -9.14
N ALA A 153 -0.76 -13.16 -9.50
CA ALA A 153 -0.18 -12.13 -10.35
C ALA A 153 -0.54 -12.27 -11.84
N LEU A 154 -0.12 -11.31 -12.66
CA LEU A 154 -0.30 -11.27 -14.13
C LEU A 154 0.11 -12.57 -14.83
N ALA A 155 1.09 -13.31 -14.31
CA ALA A 155 1.52 -14.60 -14.86
C ALA A 155 0.44 -15.69 -14.82
N SER A 156 -0.57 -15.54 -13.95
CA SER A 156 -1.73 -16.45 -13.84
C SER A 156 -2.93 -16.03 -14.70
N TYR A 157 -2.80 -14.93 -15.46
CA TYR A 157 -3.83 -14.45 -16.36
C TYR A 157 -3.51 -14.83 -17.81
N ASP A 158 -4.26 -15.77 -18.37
CA ASP A 158 -3.99 -16.35 -19.69
C ASP A 158 -3.93 -15.30 -20.82
N ASP A 159 -4.79 -14.27 -20.76
CA ASP A 159 -4.82 -13.16 -21.74
C ASP A 159 -3.91 -11.98 -21.36
N ALA A 160 -2.99 -12.14 -20.40
CA ALA A 160 -2.16 -11.04 -19.89
C ALA A 160 -1.39 -10.32 -21.00
N VAL A 161 -0.75 -11.04 -21.92
CA VAL A 161 0.00 -10.43 -23.04
C VAL A 161 -0.92 -9.52 -23.89
N ARG A 162 -2.13 -9.98 -24.19
CA ARG A 162 -3.11 -9.22 -24.99
C ARG A 162 -3.59 -7.97 -24.24
N ALA A 163 -3.89 -8.10 -22.96
CA ALA A 163 -4.26 -6.98 -22.11
C ALA A 163 -3.13 -5.95 -22.00
N LEU A 164 -1.89 -6.40 -21.76
CA LEU A 164 -0.72 -5.51 -21.67
C LEU A 164 -0.46 -4.77 -22.98
N ASP A 165 -0.60 -5.43 -24.12
CA ASP A 165 -0.45 -4.80 -25.43
C ASP A 165 -1.51 -3.70 -25.67
N GLY A 166 -2.78 -4.02 -25.43
CA GLY A 166 -3.89 -3.08 -25.59
C GLY A 166 -3.79 -1.89 -24.63
N TYR A 167 -3.40 -2.14 -23.37
CA TYR A 167 -3.16 -1.07 -22.40
C TYR A 167 -2.04 -0.14 -22.85
N LEU A 168 -0.90 -0.69 -23.28
CA LEU A 168 0.23 0.10 -23.75
C LEU A 168 -0.13 0.93 -24.98
N PHE A 169 -0.88 0.35 -25.93
CA PHE A 169 -1.39 1.05 -27.10
C PHE A 169 -2.25 2.26 -26.72
N HIS A 170 -3.24 2.06 -25.84
CA HIS A 170 -4.12 3.16 -25.44
C HIS A 170 -3.45 4.20 -24.54
N ALA A 171 -2.56 3.79 -23.65
CA ALA A 171 -1.85 4.68 -22.73
C ALA A 171 -0.88 5.61 -23.47
N THR A 172 -0.22 5.12 -24.51
CA THR A 172 0.74 5.91 -25.30
C THR A 172 0.08 6.82 -26.32
N ALA A 173 -1.09 6.44 -26.87
CA ALA A 173 -1.79 7.23 -27.89
C ALA A 173 -2.36 8.58 -27.40
N ARG A 174 -2.58 8.75 -26.09
CA ARG A 174 -3.27 9.91 -25.49
C ARG A 174 -2.36 10.84 -24.67
N GLY A 175 -1.04 10.68 -24.81
CA GLY A 175 -0.06 11.32 -23.92
C GLY A 175 -0.05 10.68 -22.54
N ILE A 176 1.12 10.67 -21.89
CA ILE A 176 1.30 9.94 -20.63
C ILE A 176 1.08 10.91 -19.46
N THR A 177 0.02 10.68 -18.68
CA THR A 177 -0.19 11.37 -17.39
C THR A 177 0.69 10.72 -16.32
N LEU A 178 0.94 11.43 -15.21
CA LEU A 178 1.72 10.88 -14.10
C LEU A 178 1.10 9.58 -13.53
N ARG A 179 -0.23 9.52 -13.42
CA ARG A 179 -0.94 8.31 -12.97
C ARG A 179 -0.74 7.14 -13.94
N ARG A 180 -0.86 7.38 -15.24
CA ARG A 180 -0.61 6.32 -16.24
C ARG A 180 0.86 5.89 -16.26
N LEU A 181 1.79 6.83 -16.11
CA LEU A 181 3.21 6.51 -15.98
C LEU A 181 3.49 5.62 -14.77
N TRP A 182 2.85 5.88 -13.63
CA TRP A 182 2.96 5.03 -12.46
C TRP A 182 2.53 3.59 -12.74
N ASN A 183 1.39 3.40 -13.40
CA ASN A 183 0.91 2.06 -13.79
C ASN A 183 1.90 1.36 -14.72
N LEU A 184 2.42 2.09 -15.73
CA LEU A 184 3.44 1.58 -16.66
C LEU A 184 4.73 1.18 -15.92
N LEU A 185 5.19 1.97 -14.95
CA LEU A 185 6.34 1.67 -14.11
C LEU A 185 6.10 0.45 -13.21
N SER A 186 4.90 0.29 -12.66
CA SER A 186 4.53 -0.88 -11.85
C SER A 186 4.60 -2.16 -12.69
N ILE A 187 4.08 -2.11 -13.92
CA ILE A 187 4.10 -3.23 -14.86
C ILE A 187 5.53 -3.51 -15.35
N ASP A 188 6.30 -2.49 -15.73
CA ASP A 188 7.68 -2.66 -16.17
C ASP A 188 8.55 -3.31 -15.08
N ARG A 189 8.40 -2.89 -13.82
CA ARG A 189 9.05 -3.52 -12.67
C ARG A 189 8.70 -5.01 -12.56
N PHE A 190 7.42 -5.34 -12.68
CA PHE A 190 6.97 -6.75 -12.66
C PHE A 190 7.60 -7.56 -13.80
N LEU A 191 7.67 -7.01 -15.02
CA LEU A 191 8.27 -7.69 -16.17
C LEU A 191 9.79 -7.90 -16.02
N HIS A 192 10.44 -7.15 -15.13
CA HIS A 192 11.86 -7.31 -14.76
C HIS A 192 12.07 -8.12 -13.47
N ASP A 193 11.00 -8.54 -12.81
CA ASP A 193 11.10 -9.35 -11.60
C ASP A 193 11.83 -10.68 -11.88
N PRO A 194 12.69 -11.16 -10.97
CA PRO A 194 13.34 -12.46 -11.13
C PRO A 194 12.37 -13.61 -11.42
N CYS A 195 11.15 -13.61 -10.87
CA CYS A 195 10.16 -14.66 -11.13
C CYS A 195 9.66 -14.65 -12.60
N MET A 196 9.66 -13.49 -13.25
CA MET A 196 9.26 -13.31 -14.65
C MET A 196 10.40 -13.57 -15.64
N SER A 197 11.64 -13.64 -15.16
CA SER A 197 12.83 -13.77 -16.00
C SER A 197 12.85 -15.06 -16.84
N THR A 198 12.31 -16.17 -16.34
CA THR A 198 12.20 -17.43 -17.08
C THR A 198 11.10 -17.34 -18.14
N LEU A 199 9.92 -16.84 -17.79
CA LEU A 199 8.81 -16.68 -18.72
C LEU A 199 9.18 -15.77 -19.91
N CYS A 200 9.85 -14.64 -19.65
CA CYS A 200 10.32 -13.73 -20.70
C CYS A 200 11.45 -14.32 -21.57
N ARG A 201 12.22 -15.29 -21.06
CA ARG A 201 13.25 -15.99 -21.85
C ARG A 201 12.62 -17.03 -22.77
N GLU A 202 11.64 -17.77 -22.28
CA GLU A 202 11.02 -18.88 -23.00
C GLU A 202 9.95 -18.42 -23.99
N HIS A 203 9.25 -17.33 -23.70
CA HIS A 203 8.15 -16.82 -24.52
C HIS A 203 8.49 -15.50 -25.19
N HIS A 204 8.60 -15.52 -26.52
CA HIS A 204 8.91 -14.34 -27.35
C HIS A 204 7.93 -13.17 -27.10
N GLU A 205 6.65 -13.45 -26.91
CA GLU A 205 5.62 -12.41 -26.73
C GLU A 205 5.83 -11.61 -25.44
N TRP A 206 6.12 -12.30 -24.33
CA TRP A 206 6.45 -11.66 -23.05
C TRP A 206 7.70 -10.80 -23.14
N ARG A 207 8.74 -11.28 -23.85
CA ARG A 207 9.95 -10.50 -24.11
C ARG A 207 9.64 -9.21 -24.87
N ARG A 208 8.86 -9.32 -25.96
CA ARG A 208 8.45 -8.18 -26.78
C ARG A 208 7.65 -7.16 -25.96
N ILE A 209 6.75 -7.61 -25.09
CA ILE A 209 5.98 -6.73 -24.21
C ILE A 209 6.90 -6.00 -23.24
N ARG A 210 7.80 -6.72 -22.56
CA ARG A 210 8.79 -6.10 -21.67
C ARG A 210 9.57 -5.01 -22.37
N ASP A 211 10.18 -5.30 -23.52
CA ASP A 211 11.02 -4.33 -24.23
C ASP A 211 10.23 -3.06 -24.63
N ARG A 212 8.93 -3.21 -24.95
CA ARG A 212 8.06 -2.06 -25.27
C ARG A 212 7.69 -1.23 -24.05
N PHE A 213 7.40 -1.86 -22.90
CA PHE A 213 7.18 -1.14 -21.65
C PHE A 213 8.44 -0.37 -21.23
N THR A 214 9.61 -1.01 -21.31
CA THR A 214 10.90 -0.39 -21.03
C THR A 214 11.15 0.82 -21.92
N ALA A 215 10.86 0.71 -23.22
CA ALA A 215 11.02 1.83 -24.15
C ALA A 215 10.19 3.05 -23.74
N VAL A 216 8.97 2.85 -23.22
CA VAL A 216 8.10 3.96 -22.78
C VAL A 216 8.57 4.55 -21.46
N VAL A 217 8.93 3.73 -20.46
CA VAL A 217 9.35 4.25 -19.15
C VAL A 217 10.72 4.91 -19.19
N THR A 218 11.58 4.54 -20.15
CA THR A 218 12.89 5.17 -20.37
C THR A 218 12.84 6.37 -21.31
N ASP A 219 11.69 6.66 -21.92
CA ASP A 219 11.51 7.80 -22.81
C ASP A 219 11.73 9.14 -22.07
N PRO A 220 12.45 10.12 -22.68
CA PRO A 220 12.64 11.44 -22.09
C PRO A 220 11.33 12.15 -21.71
N ALA A 221 10.25 11.97 -22.46
CA ALA A 221 8.96 12.59 -22.14
C ALA A 221 8.37 12.02 -20.83
N SER A 222 8.60 10.73 -20.53
CA SER A 222 8.23 10.12 -19.25
C SER A 222 9.00 10.76 -18.08
N ARG A 223 10.29 11.08 -18.30
CA ARG A 223 11.08 11.83 -17.31
C ARG A 223 10.54 13.24 -17.10
N ASP A 224 10.12 13.92 -18.16
CA ASP A 224 9.55 15.28 -18.06
C ASP A 224 8.25 15.30 -17.27
N VAL A 225 7.40 14.28 -17.41
CA VAL A 225 6.17 14.11 -16.59
C VAL A 225 6.51 14.01 -15.11
N VAL A 226 7.55 13.25 -14.74
CA VAL A 226 8.01 13.13 -13.35
C VAL A 226 8.55 14.46 -12.83
N LEU A 227 9.38 15.14 -13.62
CA LEU A 227 9.96 16.43 -13.24
C LEU A 227 8.87 17.50 -13.04
N ALA A 228 7.85 17.52 -13.88
CA ALA A 228 6.69 18.39 -13.72
C ALA A 228 5.94 18.08 -12.41
N GLY A 229 5.69 16.79 -12.12
CA GLY A 229 5.04 16.37 -10.87
C GLY A 229 5.83 16.70 -9.61
N LEU A 230 7.17 16.64 -9.65
CA LEU A 230 8.04 17.08 -8.55
C LEU A 230 7.98 18.60 -8.28
N ALA A 231 7.50 19.38 -9.24
CA ALA A 231 7.26 20.82 -9.09
C ALA A 231 5.80 21.14 -8.72
N ASP A 232 4.89 20.15 -8.73
CA ASP A 232 3.46 20.36 -8.51
C ASP A 232 3.16 20.74 -7.05
N LYS A 233 2.25 21.69 -6.83
CA LYS A 233 1.88 22.16 -5.49
C LYS A 233 1.04 21.13 -4.75
N GLU A 234 0.26 20.32 -5.45
CA GLU A 234 -0.62 19.33 -4.88
C GLU A 234 0.20 18.15 -4.34
N LEU A 235 -0.05 17.79 -3.08
CA LEU A 235 0.81 16.88 -2.34
C LEU A 235 0.70 15.43 -2.85
N THR A 236 -0.48 14.98 -3.27
CA THR A 236 -0.64 13.62 -3.81
C THR A 236 0.09 13.43 -5.13
N THR A 237 0.09 14.44 -6.00
CA THR A 237 0.80 14.51 -7.27
C THR A 237 2.30 14.54 -7.02
N PHE A 238 2.76 15.38 -6.10
CA PHE A 238 4.15 15.43 -5.70
C PHE A 238 4.66 14.09 -5.15
N ARG A 239 3.90 13.45 -4.25
CA ARG A 239 4.26 12.13 -3.69
C ARG A 239 4.36 11.07 -4.78
N LEU A 240 3.38 11.01 -5.69
CA LEU A 240 3.38 10.07 -6.80
C LEU A 240 4.59 10.29 -7.72
N ALA A 241 4.92 11.56 -8.00
CA ALA A 241 6.09 11.93 -8.79
C ALA A 241 7.40 11.55 -8.10
N ALA A 242 7.49 11.71 -6.78
CA ALA A 242 8.66 11.32 -6.02
C ALA A 242 8.89 9.80 -6.02
N TRP A 243 7.81 9.01 -5.91
CA TRP A 243 7.88 7.56 -6.07
C TRP A 243 8.28 7.14 -7.49
N ALA A 244 7.71 7.77 -8.52
CA ALA A 244 8.09 7.54 -9.91
C ALA A 244 9.56 7.92 -10.17
N ALA A 245 10.01 9.05 -9.62
CA ALA A 245 11.39 9.51 -9.71
C ALA A 245 12.36 8.49 -9.14
N ARG A 246 12.04 7.91 -7.97
CA ARG A 246 12.84 6.84 -7.37
C ARG A 246 12.95 5.64 -8.29
N ARG A 247 11.82 5.16 -8.84
CA ARG A 247 11.82 4.01 -9.78
C ARG A 247 12.62 4.27 -11.06
N MET A 248 12.61 5.52 -11.54
CA MET A 248 13.31 5.92 -12.76
C MET A 248 14.76 6.41 -12.51
N ASN A 249 15.25 6.37 -11.26
CA ASN A 249 16.53 6.96 -10.86
C ASN A 249 16.68 8.45 -11.24
N VAL A 250 15.58 9.21 -11.19
CA VAL A 250 15.56 10.66 -11.38
C VAL A 250 15.90 11.33 -10.04
N PRO A 251 16.91 12.22 -9.96
CA PRO A 251 17.29 12.88 -8.72
C PRO A 251 16.17 13.76 -8.11
N ALA A 252 15.48 13.25 -7.09
CA ALA A 252 14.36 13.95 -6.43
C ALA A 252 14.74 14.64 -5.11
N ARG A 253 15.91 14.33 -4.52
CA ARG A 253 16.31 14.82 -3.18
C ARG A 253 16.21 16.35 -3.01
N PRO A 254 16.67 17.19 -3.97
CA PRO A 254 16.50 18.64 -3.83
C PRO A 254 15.03 19.08 -3.78
N ALA A 255 14.13 18.41 -4.49
CA ALA A 255 12.70 18.70 -4.46
C ALA A 255 12.06 18.24 -3.14
N LEU A 256 12.44 17.06 -2.64
CA LEU A 256 12.00 16.52 -1.35
C LEU A 256 12.43 17.42 -0.18
N LEU A 257 13.70 17.85 -0.15
CA LEU A 257 14.22 18.78 0.87
C LEU A 257 13.50 20.13 0.85
N ARG A 258 13.11 20.64 -0.33
CA ARG A 258 12.28 21.85 -0.38
C ARG A 258 10.87 21.62 0.11
N ARG A 259 10.26 20.47 -0.20
CA ARG A 259 8.87 20.18 0.19
C ARG A 259 8.74 19.94 1.69
N VAL A 260 9.71 19.29 2.32
CA VAL A 260 9.63 18.97 3.75
C VAL A 260 9.61 20.22 4.64
N GLU A 261 10.13 21.36 4.16
CA GLU A 261 10.02 22.66 4.85
C GLU A 261 8.58 23.10 5.06
N SER A 262 7.71 22.89 4.06
CA SER A 262 6.29 23.23 4.13
C SER A 262 5.42 22.09 4.66
N GLU A 263 5.88 20.85 4.50
CA GLU A 263 5.14 19.64 4.87
C GLU A 263 5.95 18.73 5.83
N PRO A 264 6.38 19.23 7.01
CA PRO A 264 7.25 18.47 7.91
C PRO A 264 6.57 17.26 8.57
N GLN A 265 5.24 17.19 8.52
CA GLN A 265 4.45 16.06 9.05
C GLN A 265 4.19 14.96 8.01
N ASP A 266 4.76 15.07 6.81
CA ASP A 266 4.58 14.09 5.75
C ASP A 266 5.61 12.95 5.87
N SER A 267 5.15 11.80 6.38
CA SER A 267 5.99 10.61 6.53
C SER A 267 6.50 10.03 5.21
N THR A 268 5.78 10.23 4.09
CA THR A 268 6.21 9.73 2.78
C THR A 268 7.44 10.49 2.30
N ILE A 269 7.48 11.82 2.51
CA ILE A 269 8.62 12.64 2.13
C ILE A 269 9.85 12.26 2.95
N TRP A 270 9.70 12.11 4.26
CA TRP A 270 10.80 11.67 5.13
C TRP A 270 11.32 10.29 4.76
N PHE A 271 10.43 9.34 4.48
CA PHE A 271 10.82 8.02 3.99
C PHE A 271 11.66 8.12 2.70
N LEU A 272 11.20 8.88 1.72
CA LEU A 272 11.91 9.05 0.45
C LEU A 272 13.22 9.85 0.57
N LEU A 273 13.39 10.66 1.61
CA LEU A 273 14.63 11.37 1.89
C LEU A 273 15.70 10.47 2.51
N ILE A 274 15.31 9.61 3.45
CA ILE A 274 16.23 8.82 4.27
C ILE A 274 16.54 7.46 3.67
N ASP A 275 15.57 6.82 3.02
CA ASP A 275 15.72 5.48 2.47
C ASP A 275 16.62 5.51 1.24
N ASP A 276 17.63 4.64 1.21
CA ASP A 276 18.76 4.66 0.25
C ASP A 276 19.48 6.02 0.15
N CYS A 277 19.53 6.79 1.26
CA CYS A 277 20.30 8.03 1.28
C CYS A 277 21.80 7.72 1.25
N PRO A 278 22.59 8.28 0.32
CA PRO A 278 24.04 8.11 0.33
C PRO A 278 24.65 8.90 1.49
N SER A 279 25.82 8.46 1.97
CA SER A 279 26.52 9.06 3.11
C SER A 279 26.87 10.53 2.92
N GLU A 280 27.06 11.01 1.69
CA GLU A 280 27.33 12.43 1.42
C GLU A 280 26.08 13.31 1.58
N GLY A 281 24.88 12.72 1.50
CA GLY A 281 23.60 13.42 1.58
C GLY A 281 22.98 13.43 2.97
N ILE A 282 23.40 12.52 3.86
CA ILE A 282 22.71 12.27 5.13
C ILE A 282 22.72 13.47 6.07
N SER A 283 23.81 14.25 6.13
CA SER A 283 23.93 15.41 7.02
C SER A 283 22.78 16.40 6.78
N VAL A 284 22.47 16.68 5.52
CA VAL A 284 21.41 17.64 5.14
C VAL A 284 20.02 17.13 5.57
N VAL A 285 19.76 15.83 5.46
CA VAL A 285 18.48 15.22 5.87
C VAL A 285 18.34 15.27 7.40
N VAL A 286 19.41 14.92 8.12
CA VAL A 286 19.45 14.96 9.59
C VAL A 286 19.28 16.39 10.11
N GLU A 287 19.99 17.36 9.53
CA GLU A 287 19.88 18.78 9.89
C GLU A 287 18.46 19.31 9.67
N ALA A 288 17.82 18.92 8.56
CA ALA A 288 16.42 19.25 8.32
C ALA A 288 15.51 18.63 9.38
N ALA A 289 15.71 17.35 9.73
CA ALA A 289 14.91 16.67 10.74
C ALA A 289 15.05 17.30 12.13
N VAL A 290 16.27 17.62 12.55
CA VAL A 290 16.55 18.29 13.83
C VAL A 290 15.87 19.67 13.90
N ARG A 291 15.85 20.41 12.80
CA ARG A 291 15.23 21.74 12.74
C ARG A 291 13.71 21.71 12.66
N LEU A 292 13.14 20.75 11.92
CA LEU A 292 11.71 20.75 11.56
C LEU A 292 10.84 19.90 12.49
N LEU A 293 11.41 18.88 13.13
CA LEU A 293 10.67 18.02 14.04
C LEU A 293 10.65 18.60 15.46
N PRO A 294 9.53 18.50 16.19
CA PRO A 294 9.43 18.98 17.57
C PRO A 294 10.12 17.99 18.53
N LEU A 295 11.44 17.85 18.44
CA LEU A 295 12.19 16.81 19.16
C LEU A 295 12.00 16.85 20.68
N GLN A 296 11.85 18.04 21.27
CA GLN A 296 11.60 18.16 22.71
C GLN A 296 10.24 17.58 23.11
N ASP A 297 9.21 17.79 22.30
CA ASP A 297 7.85 17.27 22.54
C ASP A 297 7.79 15.75 22.36
N LEU A 298 8.75 15.16 21.63
CA LEU A 298 8.87 13.71 21.46
C LEU A 298 9.59 13.02 22.62
N ARG A 299 10.25 13.77 23.52
CA ARG A 299 10.95 13.24 24.72
C ARG A 299 10.00 13.07 25.90
N THR A 300 8.89 12.38 25.70
CA THR A 300 7.83 12.16 26.70
C THR A 300 8.18 11.13 27.78
N GLY A 301 9.26 10.37 27.59
CA GLY A 301 9.61 9.22 28.41
C GLY A 301 8.93 7.93 27.91
N PRO A 302 9.51 6.76 28.23
CA PRO A 302 9.09 5.48 27.66
C PRO A 302 7.75 4.98 28.24
N THR A 303 6.87 4.49 27.36
CA THR A 303 5.60 3.82 27.71
C THR A 303 5.49 2.48 26.96
N THR A 304 4.38 1.76 27.15
CA THR A 304 4.05 0.52 26.41
C THR A 304 3.17 0.78 25.18
N GLU A 305 2.98 2.05 24.78
CA GLU A 305 2.15 2.42 23.64
C GLU A 305 2.73 1.88 22.32
N LEU A 306 1.82 1.38 21.47
CA LEU A 306 2.16 0.77 20.18
C LEU A 306 2.44 1.80 19.07
N GLY A 307 2.10 3.08 19.27
CA GLY A 307 2.28 4.12 18.26
C GLY A 307 1.24 4.10 17.14
N LEU A 308 0.01 3.67 17.44
CA LEU A 308 -1.08 3.58 16.47
C LEU A 308 -2.01 4.78 16.60
N GLY A 309 -2.34 5.42 15.48
CA GLY A 309 -3.20 6.61 15.44
C GLY A 309 -2.49 7.84 14.87
N ARG A 310 -3.26 8.90 14.64
CA ARG A 310 -2.75 10.16 14.05
C ARG A 310 -1.89 10.96 15.03
N GLU A 311 -2.15 10.80 16.32
CA GLU A 311 -1.39 11.41 17.41
C GLU A 311 0.06 10.92 17.46
N PHE A 312 0.40 9.84 16.75
CA PHE A 312 1.77 9.29 16.65
C PHE A 312 2.43 9.56 15.28
N ASP A 313 1.86 10.44 14.44
CA ASP A 313 2.40 10.72 13.10
C ASP A 313 3.86 11.18 13.16
N VAL A 314 4.18 12.07 14.11
CA VAL A 314 5.55 12.57 14.30
C VAL A 314 6.46 11.52 14.94
N ASP A 315 5.95 10.70 15.86
CA ASP A 315 6.69 9.55 16.41
C ASP A 315 7.09 8.57 15.28
N ARG A 316 6.19 8.35 14.31
CA ARG A 316 6.47 7.50 13.12
C ARG A 316 7.50 8.12 12.19
N ILE A 317 7.52 9.44 12.03
CA ILE A 317 8.55 10.14 11.25
C ILE A 317 9.93 9.96 11.90
N LEU A 318 10.01 10.14 13.22
CA LEU A 318 11.25 9.91 13.96
C LEU A 318 11.73 8.47 13.77
N ASP A 319 10.82 7.49 13.87
CA ASP A 319 11.11 6.07 13.64
C ASP A 319 11.67 5.82 12.23
N ILE A 320 11.01 6.35 11.20
CA ILE A 320 11.44 6.24 9.80
C ILE A 320 12.89 6.70 9.65
N ILE A 321 13.22 7.88 10.19
CA ILE A 321 14.55 8.47 10.04
C ILE A 321 15.59 7.65 10.84
N VAL A 322 15.31 7.38 12.12
CA VAL A 322 16.24 6.68 13.01
C VAL A 322 16.50 5.24 12.54
N SER A 323 15.52 4.59 11.91
CA SER A 323 15.62 3.20 11.43
C SER A 323 16.69 2.96 10.35
N ARG A 324 17.23 4.03 9.75
CA ARG A 324 18.27 4.02 8.71
C ARG A 324 19.60 4.59 9.18
N LEU A 325 19.67 5.14 10.40
CA LEU A 325 20.89 5.74 10.89
C LEU A 325 21.97 4.70 11.23
N ASP A 326 21.66 3.40 11.32
CA ASP A 326 22.66 2.33 11.45
C ASP A 326 23.69 2.34 10.32
N GLU A 327 23.29 2.74 9.12
CA GLU A 327 24.15 2.82 7.93
C GLU A 327 24.92 4.16 7.85
N HIS A 328 24.68 5.08 8.79
CA HIS A 328 25.28 6.42 8.81
C HIS A 328 25.94 6.78 10.15
N PRO A 329 27.03 6.10 10.54
CA PRO A 329 27.77 6.40 11.77
C PRO A 329 28.12 7.88 11.93
N GLY A 330 27.93 8.39 13.15
CA GLY A 330 28.29 9.77 13.52
C GLY A 330 27.24 10.84 13.17
N HIS A 331 26.14 10.48 12.50
CA HIS A 331 25.09 11.42 12.12
C HIS A 331 23.80 11.22 12.93
N GLY A 332 23.10 12.29 13.27
CA GLY A 332 21.74 12.19 13.84
C GLY A 332 21.69 11.75 15.31
N TRP A 333 22.75 11.97 16.08
CA TRP A 333 22.76 11.66 17.52
C TRP A 333 21.56 12.26 18.29
N GLU A 334 21.18 13.50 17.99
CA GLU A 334 20.05 14.15 18.66
C GLU A 334 18.72 13.43 18.38
N LEU A 335 18.55 12.88 17.18
CA LEU A 335 17.38 12.08 16.79
C LEU A 335 17.39 10.74 17.52
N ILE A 336 18.55 10.06 17.57
CA ILE A 336 18.73 8.80 18.30
C ILE A 336 18.44 8.99 19.79
N GLU A 337 19.00 10.04 20.41
CA GLU A 337 18.76 10.35 21.82
C GLU A 337 17.28 10.65 22.09
N THR A 338 16.64 11.40 21.19
CA THR A 338 15.20 11.67 21.27
C THR A 338 14.38 10.38 21.19
N ALA A 339 14.72 9.49 20.26
CA ALA A 339 14.05 8.21 20.10
C ALA A 339 14.26 7.26 21.29
N LEU A 340 15.44 7.25 21.95
CA LEU A 340 15.66 6.52 23.21
C LEU A 340 14.76 6.99 24.37
N ASN A 341 14.31 8.26 24.32
CA ASN A 341 13.45 8.86 25.34
C ASN A 341 11.99 8.99 24.90
N ASN A 342 11.61 8.39 23.78
CA ASN A 342 10.26 8.49 23.23
C ASN A 342 9.30 7.46 23.87
N ARG A 343 8.00 7.80 23.92
CA ARG A 343 6.92 6.95 24.45
C ARG A 343 6.77 5.61 23.73
N THR A 344 7.00 5.56 22.42
CA THR A 344 6.78 4.32 21.66
C THR A 344 7.96 3.36 21.77
N SER A 345 7.67 2.07 22.01
CA SER A 345 8.71 1.02 22.06
C SER A 345 9.47 0.89 20.73
N ARG A 346 8.79 1.20 19.62
CA ARG A 346 9.35 1.15 18.27
C ARG A 346 10.50 2.15 18.07
N ASN A 347 10.32 3.41 18.45
CA ASN A 347 11.40 4.42 18.38
C ASN A 347 12.62 3.99 19.19
N ARG A 348 12.41 3.48 20.41
CA ARG A 348 13.50 3.02 21.29
C ARG A 348 14.27 1.84 20.70
N ARG A 349 13.57 0.88 20.08
CA ARG A 349 14.20 -0.23 19.35
C ARG A 349 15.00 0.26 18.14
N MET A 350 14.50 1.21 17.36
CA MET A 350 15.24 1.76 16.21
C MET A 350 16.48 2.54 16.63
N ALA A 351 16.40 3.33 17.71
CA ALA A 351 17.56 4.01 18.25
C ALA A 351 18.65 3.03 18.70
N LEU A 352 18.24 1.92 19.33
CA LEU A 352 19.16 0.87 19.74
C LEU A 352 19.75 0.12 18.54
N LYS A 353 18.96 -0.15 17.51
CA LYS A 353 19.44 -0.70 16.22
C LYS A 353 20.51 0.21 15.61
N ALA A 354 20.24 1.51 15.52
CA ALA A 354 21.17 2.50 14.99
C ALA A 354 22.52 2.46 15.73
N LEU A 355 22.50 2.50 17.07
CA LEU A 355 23.72 2.49 17.88
C LEU A 355 24.51 1.17 17.79
N LYS A 356 23.82 0.02 17.73
CA LYS A 356 24.45 -1.28 17.52
C LYS A 356 25.18 -1.36 16.17
N GLY A 357 24.66 -0.67 15.14
CA GLY A 357 25.28 -0.57 13.82
C GLY A 357 26.53 0.32 13.78
N TRP A 358 26.72 1.21 14.76
CA TRP A 358 27.84 2.16 14.75
C TRP A 358 29.12 1.57 15.33
N PRO A 359 30.27 1.76 14.65
CA PRO A 359 31.58 1.63 15.28
C PRO A 359 31.70 2.56 16.49
N THR A 360 32.36 2.11 17.55
CA THR A 360 32.35 2.81 18.86
C THR A 360 32.99 4.19 18.78
N GLU A 361 33.92 4.42 17.86
CA GLU A 361 34.56 5.70 17.62
C GLU A 361 33.62 6.80 17.11
N PHE A 362 32.50 6.43 16.49
CA PHE A 362 31.47 7.36 16.01
C PHE A 362 30.36 7.59 17.03
N VAL A 363 30.36 6.85 18.15
CA VAL A 363 29.36 6.99 19.19
C VAL A 363 29.77 8.09 20.18
N PRO A 364 28.90 9.07 20.47
CA PRO A 364 29.24 10.14 21.41
C PRO A 364 29.55 9.61 22.81
N SER A 365 30.52 10.23 23.50
CA SER A 365 30.94 9.81 24.84
C SER A 365 29.82 9.82 25.89
N ALA A 366 28.78 10.64 25.68
CA ALA A 366 27.60 10.68 26.53
C ALA A 366 26.67 9.45 26.36
N ALA A 367 26.78 8.70 25.26
CA ALA A 367 25.83 7.66 24.89
C ALA A 367 25.71 6.56 25.94
N ARG A 368 26.84 6.11 26.50
CA ARG A 368 26.86 5.12 27.58
C ARG A 368 25.99 5.52 28.77
N ARG A 369 26.13 6.77 29.24
CA ARG A 369 25.34 7.29 30.36
C ARG A 369 23.85 7.39 30.01
N ILE A 370 23.54 7.81 28.78
CA ILE A 370 22.15 7.95 28.32
C ILE A 370 21.47 6.60 28.18
N LEU A 371 22.14 5.59 27.61
CA LEU A 371 21.61 4.23 27.50
C LEU A 371 21.34 3.60 28.88
N LEU A 372 22.23 3.78 29.86
CA LEU A 372 21.98 3.31 31.22
C LEU A 372 20.75 3.99 31.85
N ALA A 373 20.59 5.30 31.64
CA ALA A 373 19.43 6.05 32.14
C ALA A 373 18.14 5.70 31.41
N ALA A 374 18.20 5.35 30.12
CA ALA A 374 17.08 4.84 29.34
C ALA A 374 16.69 3.44 29.82
N ALA A 375 17.65 2.52 29.95
CA ALA A 375 17.44 1.17 30.46
C ALA A 375 16.78 1.14 31.85
N ALA A 376 17.17 2.04 32.75
CA ALA A 376 16.61 2.12 34.10
C ALA A 376 15.13 2.56 34.14
N ARG A 377 14.64 3.23 33.09
CA ARG A 377 13.26 3.74 32.99
C ARG A 377 12.41 2.92 32.02
N GLU A 378 12.99 1.94 31.35
CA GLU A 378 12.33 1.18 30.29
C GLU A 378 11.27 0.22 30.87
N PRO A 379 9.98 0.35 30.46
CA PRO A 379 8.93 -0.57 30.88
C PRO A 379 9.01 -1.95 30.21
N ASP A 380 9.63 -2.06 29.03
CA ASP A 380 9.86 -3.34 28.36
C ASP A 380 11.19 -3.97 28.81
N PRO A 381 11.17 -5.08 29.58
CA PRO A 381 12.37 -5.66 30.16
C PRO A 381 13.37 -6.16 29.11
N GLU A 382 12.91 -6.55 27.92
CA GLU A 382 13.77 -6.99 26.83
C GLU A 382 14.58 -5.80 26.29
N ILE A 383 13.88 -4.71 25.95
CA ILE A 383 14.52 -3.48 25.47
C ILE A 383 15.50 -2.94 26.52
N GLY A 384 15.11 -2.94 27.80
CA GLY A 384 15.95 -2.42 28.88
C GLY A 384 17.23 -3.23 29.06
N SER A 385 17.13 -4.55 28.96
CA SER A 385 18.29 -5.46 28.99
C SER A 385 19.23 -5.20 27.82
N GLU A 386 18.69 -5.06 26.60
CA GLU A 386 19.50 -4.79 25.42
C GLU A 386 20.19 -3.41 25.49
N MET A 387 19.50 -2.37 26.00
CA MET A 387 20.11 -1.05 26.22
C MET A 387 21.27 -1.13 27.23
N ALA A 388 21.10 -1.88 28.33
CA ALA A 388 22.14 -2.06 29.32
C ALA A 388 23.34 -2.88 28.79
N GLN A 389 23.09 -3.84 27.90
CA GLN A 389 24.13 -4.58 27.20
C GLN A 389 24.92 -3.69 26.25
N GLU A 390 24.21 -2.87 25.47
CA GLU A 390 24.84 -1.94 24.53
C GLU A 390 25.68 -0.90 25.27
N ALA A 391 25.22 -0.40 26.42
CA ALA A 391 26.01 0.48 27.28
C ALA A 391 27.26 -0.16 27.90
N ARG A 392 27.38 -1.50 27.89
CA ARG A 392 28.62 -2.20 28.30
C ARG A 392 29.59 -2.39 27.13
N ARG A 393 29.09 -2.36 25.88
CA ARG A 393 29.89 -2.42 24.66
C ARG A 393 30.62 -1.09 24.42
N LEU A 394 29.92 0.01 24.66
CA LEU A 394 30.45 1.38 24.68
C LEU A 394 31.27 1.65 25.93
#